data_AF-A0AA43LBD5-F1
#
_entry.id   AF-A0AA43LBD5-F1
#
_cell.length_a   1.000
_cell.length_b   1.000
_cell.length_c   1.000
_cell.angle_alpha   90.00
_cell.angle_beta   90.00
_cell.angle_gamma   90.00
#
_symmetry.space_group_name_H-M   'P 1'
#
loop_
_entity.id
_entity.type
_entity.pdbx_description
1 polymer ?
#
loop_
_entity_poly.entity_id
_entity_poly.type
_entity_poly.pdbx_seq_one_letter_code
_entity_poly.pdbx_strand_id
1 'polypeptide(L)' 'MPNNERESFVAVQKNGDGDLTSFQTSTGRVLAYDQALQEVQAGNIAGVNAFKGKDGGTYIRGDADGDPTNNLDNLPSFS' A
#
# COMPACT_ATOMS: atom_id res chain seq x y z
N MET A 1 -23.69 -12.79 5.39
CA MET A 1 -22.79 -11.65 5.63
C MET A 1 -21.89 -11.57 4.40
N PRO A 2 -21.89 -10.50 3.59
CA PRO A 2 -20.82 -10.38 2.61
C PRO A 2 -19.52 -10.24 3.42
N ASN A 3 -18.56 -11.13 3.18
CA ASN A 3 -17.19 -10.92 3.61
C ASN A 3 -16.73 -9.64 2.89
N ASN A 4 -16.77 -8.50 3.58
CA ASN A 4 -16.11 -7.28 3.13
C ASN A 4 -14.59 -7.49 3.28
N GLU A 5 -14.06 -8.40 2.46
CA GLU A 5 -12.63 -8.64 2.35
C GLU A 5 -12.01 -7.39 1.75
N ARG A 6 -11.37 -6.60 2.61
CA ARG A 6 -10.51 -5.50 2.20
C ARG A 6 -9.44 -6.04 1.25
N GLU A 7 -9.14 -5.29 0.21
CA GLU A 7 -8.06 -5.66 -0.70
C GLU A 7 -6.71 -5.56 0.02
N SER A 8 -5.68 -6.18 -0.51
CA SER A 8 -4.31 -6.00 -0.02
C SER A 8 -3.40 -5.59 -1.16
N PHE A 9 -2.29 -4.91 -0.86
CA PHE A 9 -1.26 -4.72 -1.87
C PHE A 9 -0.48 -6.02 -2.08
N VAL A 10 -0.31 -6.41 -3.35
CA VAL A 10 0.37 -7.65 -3.73
C VAL A 10 1.63 -7.40 -4.56
N ALA A 11 1.76 -6.21 -5.14
CA ALA A 11 2.95 -5.77 -5.86
C ALA A 11 3.06 -4.24 -5.83
N VAL A 12 4.27 -3.72 -6.07
CA VAL A 12 4.55 -2.28 -6.08
C VAL A 12 5.31 -1.87 -7.33
N GLN A 13 5.17 -0.63 -7.76
CA GLN A 13 6.04 0.00 -8.74
C GLN A 13 6.92 1.01 -8.02
N LYS A 14 8.22 1.03 -8.36
CA LYS A 14 9.20 1.97 -7.81
C LYS A 14 9.78 2.82 -8.93
N ASN A 15 10.09 4.09 -8.64
CA ASN A 15 10.85 4.94 -9.57
C ASN A 15 12.35 4.56 -9.56
N GLY A 16 13.16 5.28 -10.34
CA GLY A 16 14.61 5.04 -10.42
C GLY A 16 15.37 5.27 -9.10
N ASP A 17 14.78 6.01 -8.16
CA ASP A 17 15.33 6.30 -6.84
C ASP A 17 14.89 5.28 -5.77
N GLY A 18 13.97 4.38 -6.12
CA GLY A 18 13.42 3.35 -5.22
C GLY A 18 12.14 3.75 -4.49
N ASP A 19 11.58 4.93 -4.77
CA ASP A 19 10.33 5.40 -4.16
C ASP A 19 9.12 4.71 -4.78
N LEU A 20 8.14 4.36 -3.95
CA LEU A 20 6.88 3.77 -4.39
C LEU A 20 6.07 4.78 -5.21
N THR A 21 5.65 4.40 -6.41
CA THR A 21 4.83 5.22 -7.31
C THR A 21 3.44 4.66 -7.54
N SER A 22 3.32 3.33 -7.58
CA SER A 22 2.06 2.63 -7.81
C SER A 22 1.97 1.33 -7.02
N PHE A 23 0.75 0.85 -6.83
CA PHE A 23 0.43 -0.34 -6.05
C PHE A 23 -0.56 -1.22 -6.82
N GLN A 24 -0.28 -2.51 -6.89
CA GLN A 24 -1.24 -3.50 -7.39
C GLN A 24 -2.00 -4.10 -6.21
N THR A 25 -3.32 -4.11 -6.31
CA THR A 25 -4.23 -4.70 -5.31
C THR A 25 -4.47 -6.18 -5.60
N SER A 26 -4.92 -6.93 -4.60
CA SER A 26 -5.27 -8.35 -4.71
C SER A 26 -6.38 -8.66 -5.72
N THR A 27 -7.18 -7.66 -6.11
CA THR A 27 -8.23 -7.76 -7.13
C THR A 27 -7.74 -7.39 -8.54
N GLY A 28 -6.48 -7.00 -8.68
CA GLY A 28 -5.86 -6.64 -9.94
C GLY A 28 -5.94 -5.16 -10.32
N ARG A 29 -6.52 -4.28 -9.47
CA ARG A 29 -6.44 -2.82 -9.70
C ARG A 29 -5.00 -2.35 -9.55
N VAL A 30 -4.59 -1.39 -10.38
CA VAL A 30 -3.34 -0.65 -10.23
C VAL A 30 -3.68 0.78 -9.81
N LEU A 31 -3.15 1.20 -8.67
CA LEU A 31 -3.42 2.49 -8.05
C LEU A 31 -2.13 3.31 -8.04
N ALA A 32 -2.16 4.53 -8.56
CA ALA A 32 -1.09 5.49 -8.32
C ALA A 32 -1.03 5.87 -6.83
N TYR A 33 0.10 6.39 -6.37
CA TYR A 33 0.35 6.68 -4.95
C TYR A 33 -0.78 7.46 -4.27
N ASP A 34 -1.26 8.55 -4.87
CA ASP A 34 -2.32 9.38 -4.30
C ASP A 34 -3.65 8.61 -4.16
N GLN A 35 -3.99 7.78 -5.15
CA GLN A 35 -5.18 6.95 -5.12
C GLN A 35 -5.05 5.85 -4.06
N ALA A 36 -3.88 5.20 -3.99
CA ALA A 36 -3.58 4.21 -2.96
C ALA A 36 -3.71 4.82 -1.56
N LEU A 37 -3.20 6.04 -1.36
CA LEU A 37 -3.29 6.75 -0.09
C LEU A 37 -4.75 7.01 0.31
N GLN A 38 -5.60 7.42 -0.63
CA GLN A 38 -7.04 7.60 -0.39
C GLN A 38 -7.73 6.28 0.00
N GLU A 39 -7.43 5.18 -0.68
CA GLU A 39 -8.01 3.86 -0.40
C GLU A 39 -7.56 3.33 0.98
N VAL A 40 -6.31 3.58 1.35
CA VAL A 40 -5.77 3.26 2.69
C VAL A 40 -6.46 4.09 3.77
N GLN A 41 -6.63 5.40 3.56
CA GLN A 41 -7.34 6.27 4.50
C GLN A 41 -8.82 5.91 4.63
N ALA A 42 -9.45 5.45 3.55
CA ALA A 42 -10.83 4.95 3.56
C ALA A 42 -10.98 3.58 4.25
N GLY A 43 -9.86 2.91 4.57
CA GLY A 43 -9.87 1.58 5.17
C GLY A 43 -10.23 0.47 4.18
N ASN A 44 -10.05 0.67 2.88
CA ASN A 44 -10.35 -0.33 1.86
C ASN A 44 -9.21 -1.33 1.64
N ILE A 45 -8.00 -0.98 2.08
CA ILE A 45 -6.79 -1.82 1.98
C ILE A 45 -6.44 -2.39 3.37
N ALA A 46 -6.06 -3.66 3.42
CA ALA A 46 -5.60 -4.38 4.61
C ALA A 46 -4.07 -4.43 4.69
N GLY A 47 -3.54 -4.59 5.91
CA GLY A 47 -2.10 -4.74 6.17
C GLY A 47 -1.30 -3.45 6.07
N VAL A 48 -1.97 -2.31 5.92
CA VAL A 48 -1.34 -1.00 5.75
C VAL A 48 -2.15 0.10 6.45
N ASN A 49 -1.45 1.18 6.78
CA ASN A 49 -2.03 2.39 7.34
C ASN A 49 -1.37 3.66 6.78
N ALA A 50 -2.15 4.74 6.75
CA ALA A 50 -1.64 6.07 6.45
C ALA A 50 -1.05 6.71 7.73
N PHE A 51 0.10 7.36 7.63
CA PHE A 51 0.72 8.08 8.74
C PHE A 51 1.23 9.45 8.29
N LYS A 52 1.26 10.40 9.22
CA LYS A 52 1.82 11.73 8.98
C LYS A 52 3.31 11.75 9.30
N GLY A 53 4.13 12.13 8.32
CA GLY A 53 5.57 12.35 8.48
C GLY A 53 5.88 13.60 9.29
N LYS A 54 7.14 13.73 9.72
CA LYS A 54 7.61 14.90 10.49
C LYS A 54 7.60 16.20 9.68
N ASP A 55 7.74 16.07 8.37
CA ASP A 55 7.66 17.11 7.34
C ASP A 55 6.21 17.56 7.06
N GLY A 56 5.22 16.82 7.55
CA GLY A 56 3.81 17.11 7.37
C GLY A 56 3.14 16.35 6.22
N GLY A 57 3.91 15.67 5.36
CA GLY A 57 3.39 14.75 4.34
C GLY A 57 2.65 13.56 4.93
N THR A 58 1.76 12.94 4.14
CA THR A 58 1.07 11.71 4.53
C THR A 58 1.56 10.56 3.66
N TYR A 59 1.92 9.45 4.30
CA TYR A 59 2.60 8.33 3.69
C TYR A 59 1.91 7.02 4.03
N ILE A 60 2.08 6.02 3.17
CA ILE A 60 1.60 4.66 3.40
C ILE A 60 2.71 3.84 4.06
N ARG A 61 2.38 3.07 5.09
CA ARG A 61 3.26 2.06 5.68
C ARG A 61 2.52 0.75 5.90
N GLY A 62 3.28 -0.35 5.94
CA GLY A 62 2.77 -1.64 6.43
C GLY A 62 2.39 -1.58 7.90
N ASP A 63 1.50 -2.47 8.31
CA ASP A 63 1.15 -2.68 9.71
C ASP A 63 2.36 -3.21 10.50
N ALA A 64 2.49 -2.80 11.76
CA ALA A 64 3.55 -3.31 12.64
C ALA A 64 3.11 -4.64 13.26
N ASP A 65 2.83 -5.64 12.43
CA ASP A 65 2.34 -6.97 12.84
C ASP A 65 3.46 -8.00 13.12
N GLY A 66 4.70 -7.65 12.74
CA GLY A 66 5.87 -8.50 12.92
C GLY A 66 6.08 -9.52 11.80
N ASP A 67 5.25 -9.51 10.75
CA ASP A 67 5.42 -10.32 9.55
C ASP A 67 6.13 -9.50 8.46
N PRO A 68 7.42 -9.74 8.18
CA PRO A 68 8.12 -8.97 7.17
C PRO A 68 7.64 -9.28 5.74
N THR A 69 6.94 -10.38 5.51
CA THR A 69 6.60 -10.83 4.14
C THR A 69 5.53 -9.97 3.47
N ASN A 70 4.75 -9.22 4.26
CA ASN A 70 3.70 -8.32 3.77
C ASN A 70 4.13 -6.83 3.78
N ASN A 71 5.38 -6.54 4.15
CA ASN A 71 5.92 -5.19 4.10
C ASN A 71 5.96 -4.67 2.66
N LEU A 72 5.55 -3.42 2.44
CA LEU A 72 5.54 -2.77 1.13
C LEU A 72 6.88 -2.85 0.39
N ASP A 73 7.99 -2.76 1.11
CA ASP A 73 9.33 -2.85 0.54
C ASP A 73 9.73 -4.25 0.08
N ASN A 74 9.08 -5.28 0.64
CA ASN A 74 9.32 -6.69 0.32
C ASN A 74 8.35 -7.23 -0.74
N LEU A 75 7.33 -6.46 -1.13
CA LEU A 75 6.42 -6.84 -2.20
C LEU A 75 7.15 -6.90 -3.55
N PRO A 76 6.74 -7.83 -4.44
CA PRO A 76 7.32 -7.91 -5.78
C PRO A 76 7.12 -6.61 -6.56
N SER A 77 8.12 -6.26 -7.37
CA SER A 77 8.06 -5.09 -8.24
C SER A 77 7.40 -5.42 -9.58
N PHE A 78 6.59 -4.51 -10.12
CA PHE A 78 6.12 -4.57 -11.52
C PHE A 78 6.56 -3.34 -12.31
N SER A 79 6.56 -3.45 -13.65
CA SER A 79 7.01 -2.41 -14.59
C SER A 79 5.90 -2.06 -15.57
#